data_AF-A0A142XBZ9-F1
#
_entry.id   AF-A0A142XBZ9-F1
#
_cell.length_a   1.000
_cell.length_b   1.000
_cell.length_c   1.000
_cell.angle_alpha   90.00
_cell.angle_beta   90.00
_cell.angle_gamma   90.00
#
_symmetry.space_group_name_H-M   'P 1'
#
loop_
_entity.id
_entity.type
_entity.pdbx_description
1 polymer ?
#
loop_
_entity_poly.entity_id
_entity_poly.type
_entity_poly.pdbx_seq_one_letter_code
_entity_poly.pdbx_strand_id
1 'polypeptide(L)'
;MPRPRVRYDDKGEPLPCKLFVPPHLAKFLYRQAAKARKGDGLKVEETDIVIELIEKWAAGQPPVDWPALLTELQAEESKDSGTNVRGSGKKIKKGPPKEG
;
A
#
# COMPACT_ATOMS: atom_id res chain seq x y z
N MET A 1 4.51 -5.15 -15.80
CA MET A 1 3.87 -6.00 -14.78
C MET A 1 4.23 -5.44 -13.40
N PRO A 2 3.27 -5.21 -12.49
CA PRO A 2 3.60 -4.87 -11.10
C PRO A 2 4.35 -6.04 -10.46
N ARG A 3 5.38 -5.75 -9.67
CA ARG A 3 6.15 -6.79 -8.98
C ARG A 3 5.27 -7.45 -7.90
N PRO A 4 5.34 -8.78 -7.72
CA PRO A 4 4.62 -9.44 -6.64
C PRO A 4 5.05 -8.85 -5.30
N ARG A 5 4.07 -8.52 -4.45
CA ARG A 5 4.34 -8.04 -3.09
C ARG A 5 4.81 -9.23 -2.26
N VAL A 6 6.13 -9.35 -2.08
CA VAL A 6 6.72 -10.32 -1.15
C VAL A 6 6.30 -9.91 0.26
N ARG A 7 5.53 -10.76 0.94
CA ARG A 7 5.00 -10.49 2.30
C ARG A 7 5.80 -11.18 3.40
N TYR A 8 6.54 -12.23 3.06
CA TYR A 8 7.34 -13.03 3.98
C TYR A 8 8.77 -13.14 3.45
N ASP A 9 9.74 -13.24 4.35
CA ASP A 9 11.12 -13.52 3.98
C ASP A 9 11.34 -15.00 3.62
N ASP A 10 12.57 -15.37 3.27
CA ASP A 10 12.93 -16.74 2.89
C ASP A 10 12.80 -17.74 4.06
N LYS A 11 12.59 -17.26 5.29
CA LYS A 11 12.38 -18.07 6.50
C LYS A 11 10.90 -18.19 6.86
N GLY A 12 10.01 -17.52 6.13
CA GLY A 12 8.58 -17.49 6.40
C GLY A 12 8.16 -16.43 7.43
N GLU A 13 9.08 -15.54 7.84
CA GLU A 13 8.78 -14.46 8.78
C GLU A 13 8.14 -13.27 8.06
N PRO A 14 7.16 -12.59 8.67
CA PRO A 14 6.51 -11.44 8.06
C PRO A 14 7.51 -10.29 7.85
N LEU A 15 7.54 -9.73 6.64
CA LEU A 15 8.40 -8.59 6.33
C LEU A 15 7.88 -7.31 6.98
N PRO A 16 8.78 -6.45 7.51
CA PRO A 16 8.38 -5.18 8.12
C PRO A 16 7.68 -4.28 7.09
N CYS A 17 6.52 -3.75 7.48
CA CYS A 17 5.77 -2.81 6.65
C CYS A 17 6.44 -1.43 6.70
N LYS A 18 6.57 -0.77 5.55
CA LYS A 18 6.97 0.65 5.48
C LYS A 18 5.74 1.50 5.23
N LEU A 19 5.50 2.45 6.13
CA LEU A 19 4.40 3.41 6.04
C LEU A 19 4.95 4.82 5.89
N PHE A 20 4.36 5.60 4.99
CA PHE A 20 4.66 7.02 4.87
C PHE A 20 3.68 7.82 5.72
N VAL A 21 4.20 8.43 6.80
CA VAL A 21 3.41 9.26 7.69
C VAL A 21 3.66 10.74 7.34
N PRO A 22 2.62 11.52 7.00
CA PRO A 22 2.74 12.95 6.77
C PRO A 22 3.37 13.70 7.96
N PRO A 23 4.14 14.80 7.73
CA PRO A 23 4.87 15.48 8.80
C PRO A 23 4.02 15.96 9.98
N HIS A 24 2.77 16.36 9.73
CA HIS A 24 1.87 16.82 10.79
C HIS A 24 1.40 15.67 11.69
N LEU A 25 1.13 14.49 11.12
CA LEU A 25 0.79 13.28 11.88
C LEU A 25 2.01 12.72 12.62
N ALA A 26 3.19 12.76 12.00
CA ALA A 26 4.42 12.35 12.67
C ALA A 26 4.65 13.15 13.95
N LYS A 27 4.49 14.49 13.91
CA LYS A 27 4.58 15.35 15.11
C LYS A 27 3.60 14.95 16.22
N PHE A 28 2.40 14.52 15.85
CA PHE A 28 1.42 14.03 16.82
C PHE A 28 1.87 12.72 17.47
N LEU A 29 2.31 11.75 16.66
CA LEU A 29 2.80 10.45 17.15
C LEU A 29 3.98 10.63 18.12
N TYR A 30 4.97 11.46 17.77
CA TYR A 30 6.10 11.77 18.66
C TYR A 30 5.64 12.35 20.01
N ARG A 31 4.66 13.25 20.00
CA ARG A 31 4.13 13.85 21.24
C ARG A 31 3.40 12.83 22.10
N GLN A 32 2.62 11.93 21.48
CA GLN A 32 1.94 10.85 22.18
C GLN A 32 2.93 9.87 22.81
N ALA A 33 3.92 9.40 22.04
CA ALA A 33 4.95 8.50 22.54
C ALA A 33 5.75 9.15 23.69
N ALA A 34 6.13 10.42 23.56
CA ALA A 34 6.81 11.15 24.62
C ALA A 34 5.98 11.31 25.91
N LYS A 35 4.65 11.45 25.79
CA LYS A 35 3.75 11.50 26.96
C LYS A 35 3.65 10.14 27.63
N ALA A 36 3.47 9.07 26.87
CA ALA A 36 3.38 7.70 27.39
C ALA A 36 4.66 7.29 28.14
N ARG A 37 5.83 7.62 27.59
CA ARG A 37 7.13 7.37 28.22
C ARG A 37 7.30 8.08 29.57
N LYS A 38 6.69 9.26 29.76
CA LYS A 38 6.78 10.03 31.01
C LYS A 38 5.89 9.48 32.12
N GLY A 39 4.83 8.75 31.78
CA GLY A 39 3.84 8.24 32.74
C GLY A 39 4.24 6.91 33.36
N ASP A 40 4.70 5.96 32.54
CA ASP A 40 4.75 4.54 32.95
C ASP A 40 6.14 3.89 32.90
N GLY A 41 7.20 4.64 32.54
CA GLY A 41 8.56 4.08 32.41
C GLY A 41 8.70 3.02 31.29
N LEU A 42 7.63 2.73 30.57
CA LEU A 42 7.59 1.81 29.44
C LEU A 42 8.19 2.47 28.19
N LYS A 43 8.93 1.68 27.41
CA LYS A 43 9.40 2.07 26.08
C LYS A 43 8.24 1.95 25.10
N VAL A 44 7.41 2.99 25.02
CA VAL A 44 6.39 3.12 23.98
C VAL A 44 7.01 3.80 22.76
N GLU A 45 6.96 3.15 21.61
CA GLU A 45 7.40 3.69 20.32
C GLU A 45 6.23 4.23 19.50
N GLU A 46 6.55 5.10 18.54
CA GLU A 46 5.57 5.65 17.61
C GLU A 46 4.87 4.53 16.81
N THR A 47 5.58 3.43 16.54
CA THR A 47 5.07 2.23 15.88
C THR A 47 3.95 1.56 16.68
N ASP A 48 4.09 1.45 18.01
CA ASP A 48 3.09 0.81 18.87
C ASP A 48 1.76 1.55 18.81
N ILE A 49 1.82 2.89 18.81
CA ILE A 49 0.66 3.76 18.70
C ILE A 49 -0.03 3.57 17.34
N VAL A 50 0.75 3.44 16.26
CA VAL A 50 0.21 3.22 14.92
C VAL A 50 -0.46 1.85 14.82
N ILE A 51 0.13 0.81 15.41
CA ILE A 51 -0.46 -0.53 15.47
C ILE A 51 -1.81 -0.46 16.20
N GLU A 52 -1.86 0.15 17.38
CA GLU A 52 -3.09 0.28 18.16
C GLU A 52 -4.19 1.03 17.38
N LEU A 53 -3.82 2.08 16.64
CA LEU A 53 -4.76 2.82 15.79
C LEU A 53 -5.31 1.94 14.66
N ILE A 54 -4.46 1.14 14.01
CA ILE A 54 -4.87 0.22 12.94
C ILE A 54 -5.78 -0.87 13.50
N GLU A 55 -5.44 -1.45 14.65
CA GLU A 55 -6.24 -2.48 15.30
C GLU A 55 -7.63 -1.96 15.69
N LYS A 56 -7.70 -0.77 16.29
CA LYS A 56 -8.99 -0.12 16.61
C LYS A 56 -9.82 0.16 15.36
N TRP A 57 -9.18 0.62 14.29
CA TRP A 57 -9.87 0.85 13.02
C TRP A 57 -10.38 -0.47 12.41
N ALA A 58 -9.54 -1.52 12.41
CA ALA A 58 -9.88 -2.84 11.88
C ALA A 58 -11.01 -3.52 12.66
N ALA A 59 -11.03 -3.38 13.99
CA ALA A 59 -12.09 -3.90 14.85
C ALA A 59 -13.46 -3.27 14.55
N GLY A 60 -13.49 -2.06 13.97
CA GLY A 60 -14.71 -1.40 13.54
C GLY A 60 -15.17 -1.76 12.13
N GLN A 61 -14.40 -2.55 11.37
CA GLN A 61 -14.77 -2.96 10.02
C GLN A 61 -15.58 -4.26 10.06
N PRO A 62 -16.56 -4.44 9.15
CA PRO A 62 -17.22 -5.73 9.00
C PRO A 62 -16.19 -6.80 8.59
N PRO A 63 -16.36 -8.05 9.04
CA PRO A 63 -15.48 -9.13 8.64
C PRO A 63 -15.52 -9.30 7.12
N VAL A 64 -14.35 -9.36 6.51
CA VAL A 64 -14.21 -9.58 5.07
C VAL A 64 -14.25 -11.07 4.78
N ASP A 65 -15.17 -11.50 3.93
CA ASP A 65 -15.17 -12.84 3.34
C ASP A 65 -14.11 -12.90 2.24
N TRP A 66 -12.88 -13.23 2.63
CA TRP A 66 -11.73 -13.31 1.73
C TRP A 66 -11.92 -14.30 0.58
N PRO A 67 -12.45 -15.54 0.80
CA PRO A 67 -12.79 -16.45 -0.31
C PRO A 67 -13.72 -15.84 -1.37
N ALA A 68 -14.80 -15.18 -0.95
CA ALA A 68 -15.73 -14.54 -1.87
C ALA A 68 -15.05 -13.39 -2.64
N LEU A 69 -14.35 -12.51 -1.92
CA LEU A 69 -13.65 -11.37 -2.50
C LEU A 69 -12.54 -11.79 -3.49
N LEU A 70 -11.79 -12.85 -3.17
CA LEU A 70 -10.76 -13.38 -4.07
C LEU A 70 -11.36 -13.91 -5.37
N THR A 71 -12.53 -14.56 -5.30
CA THR A 71 -13.24 -15.08 -6.47
C THR A 71 -13.71 -13.93 -7.37
N GLU A 72 -14.24 -12.86 -6.77
CA GLU A 72 -14.65 -11.65 -7.49
C GLU A 72 -13.47 -10.96 -8.19
N LEU A 73 -12.36 -10.75 -7.47
CA LEU A 73 -11.15 -10.13 -8.03
C LEU A 73 -10.54 -10.95 -9.18
N GLN A 74 -10.51 -12.28 -9.06
CA GLN A 74 -10.05 -13.16 -10.14
C GLN A 74 -10.98 -13.11 -11.37
N ALA A 75 -12.29 -12.99 -11.14
CA ALA A 75 -13.27 -12.83 -12.22
C ALA A 75 -13.15 -11.48 -12.92
N GLU A 76 -12.81 -10.40 -12.20
CA GLU A 76 -12.52 -9.08 -12.77
C GLU A 76 -11.24 -9.07 -13.62
N GLU A 77 -10.13 -9.65 -13.13
CA GLU A 77 -8.90 -9.80 -13.92
C GLU A 77 -9.14 -10.59 -15.22
N SER A 78 -10.01 -11.59 -15.18
CA SER A 78 -10.35 -12.40 -16.34
C SER A 78 -11.17 -11.62 -17.39
N LYS A 79 -11.98 -10.64 -16.97
CA LYS A 79 -12.81 -9.82 -17.87
C LYS A 79 -12.01 -8.73 -18.60
N ASP A 80 -10.97 -8.18 -17.98
CA ASP A 80 -10.12 -7.14 -18.58
C ASP A 80 -9.14 -7.65 -19.64
N SER A 81 -9.02 -8.97 -19.81
CA SER A 81 -8.18 -9.58 -20.85
C SER A 81 -8.83 -9.62 -22.25
N GLY A 82 -10.04 -9.07 -22.39
CA GLY A 82 -10.92 -9.28 -23.54
C GLY A 82 -11.29 -8.05 -24.36
N THR A 83 -10.42 -7.06 -24.60
CA THR A 83 -10.66 -6.08 -25.70
C THR A 83 -9.36 -5.52 -26.28
N ASN A 84 -8.76 -6.25 -27.21
CA ASN A 84 -7.88 -5.65 -28.20
C ASN A 84 -8.20 -6.19 -29.59
N VAL A 85 -9.14 -5.57 -30.31
CA VAL A 85 -9.16 -5.64 -31.77
C VAL A 85 -9.67 -4.33 -32.36
N ARG A 86 -8.86 -3.78 -33.28
CA ARG A 86 -9.12 -2.75 -34.32
C ARG A 86 -8.76 -1.30 -33.97
N GLY A 87 -7.71 -0.82 -34.63
CA GLY A 87 -7.61 0.61 -34.92
C GLY A 87 -6.24 1.11 -35.36
N SER A 88 -5.83 0.78 -36.58
CA SER A 88 -5.10 1.66 -37.51
C SER A 88 -3.97 2.56 -36.98
N GLY A 89 -2.74 2.24 -37.38
CA GLY A 89 -1.54 2.99 -37.02
C GLY A 89 -1.37 4.38 -37.62
N LYS A 90 -0.27 5.02 -37.22
CA LYS A 90 0.44 6.03 -38.02
C LYS A 90 1.90 6.05 -37.60
N LYS A 91 2.79 5.58 -38.49
CA LYS A 91 4.24 5.76 -38.36
C LYS A 91 4.53 7.27 -38.39
N ILE A 92 5.05 7.81 -37.30
CA ILE A 92 5.56 9.19 -37.25
C ILE A 92 6.96 9.17 -37.90
N LYS A 93 7.07 9.71 -39.12
CA LYS A 93 8.38 9.96 -39.76
C LYS A 93 9.06 11.13 -39.03
N LYS A 94 10.26 10.89 -38.48
CA LYS A 94 11.18 11.95 -38.04
C LYS A 94 11.67 12.72 -39.26
N GLY A 95 11.47 14.04 -39.29
CA GLY A 95 12.18 14.96 -40.20
C GLY A 95 13.44 15.51 -39.52
N PRO A 96 14.49 15.87 -40.29
CA PRO A 96 15.78 16.36 -39.76
C PRO A 96 15.71 17.84 -39.33
N PRO A 97 16.72 18.36 -38.59
CA PRO A 97 16.67 19.69 -37.99
C PRO A 97 16.83 20.78 -39.06
N LYS A 98 16.16 21.92 -38.87
CA LYS A 98 16.46 23.15 -39.61
C LYS A 98 17.38 24.02 -38.76
N GLU A 99 18.60 24.22 -39.26
CA GLU A 99 19.40 25.41 -38.99
C GLU A 99 18.89 26.56 -39.86
N GLY A 100 18.95 27.77 -39.33
CA GLY A 100 18.54 29.02 -39.97
C GLY A 100 18.35 30.11 -38.94
#